data_AF-A0A537LF58-F1
#
_entry.id   AF-A0A537LF58-F1
#
_cell.length_a   1.000
_cell.length_b   1.000
_cell.length_c   1.000
_cell.angle_alpha   90.00
_cell.angle_beta   90.00
_cell.angle_gamma   90.00
#
_symmetry.space_group_name_H-M   'P 1'
#
loop_
_entity.id
_entity.type
_entity.pdbx_description
1 polymer ?
#
loop_
_entity_poly.entity_id
_entity_poly.type
_entity_poly.pdbx_seq_one_letter_code
_entity_poly.pdbx_strand_id
1 'polypeptide(L)'
;MRKSTHRLPGLVLSNHEFIVPLDHKKPNAEKITIFAREVVSIEHESKADLPWLVFFQGGPGFPSPRPDSKTGWLKRALKEYRVLLLDQRGTGLSTPVTFQTLAKIGSPQKQADYLKNFRADAIVADAELIRREIIGAGTRWSGLGQSYGGFCLTHYLSAAPEGLKEAIITGGLPPIGVSIDAVYRATYGRVLEKNRRYFARYPADGPLAAEIVECLMRTDVPLPGGGTLTSKRFQELGLGFGFTDGFEAVHYLLEHAFVDGNSGRELSFTFLRGVENALNFETNPIYALLHEACYLEEQASHWAAQRIRAEFPEFDLAPGKPVLFTGEMIYPWMFDDYAYLRPL
;
A
#
# COMPACT_ATOMS: atom_id res chain seq x y z
N MET A 1 -25.82 2.29 -9.95
CA MET A 1 -24.60 2.61 -10.72
C MET A 1 -24.70 3.97 -11.43
N ARG A 2 -23.88 4.97 -11.07
CA ARG A 2 -23.66 6.17 -11.90
C ARG A 2 -22.51 5.89 -12.86
N LYS A 3 -22.72 6.15 -14.16
CA LYS A 3 -21.73 5.89 -15.21
C LYS A 3 -21.27 7.20 -15.86
N SER A 4 -19.97 7.47 -15.85
CA SER A 4 -19.36 8.52 -16.66
C SER A 4 -18.23 7.93 -17.50
N THR A 5 -18.16 8.30 -18.78
CA THR A 5 -17.20 7.73 -19.72
C THR A 5 -16.28 8.82 -20.25
N HIS A 6 -14.97 8.55 -20.26
CA HIS A 6 -13.95 9.38 -20.90
C HIS A 6 -12.99 8.51 -21.71
N ARG A 7 -12.24 9.15 -22.63
CA ARG A 7 -11.34 8.46 -23.55
C ARG A 7 -9.92 8.96 -23.37
N LEU A 8 -8.99 8.02 -23.40
CA LEU A 8 -7.55 8.27 -23.55
C LEU A 8 -7.09 7.64 -24.88
N PRO A 9 -5.90 7.97 -25.41
CA PRO A 9 -5.34 7.27 -26.54
C PRO A 9 -5.34 5.74 -26.34
N GLY A 10 -6.18 5.03 -27.12
CA GLY A 10 -6.31 3.57 -27.11
C GLY A 10 -7.21 2.97 -26.01
N LEU A 11 -7.78 3.79 -25.11
CA LEU A 11 -8.59 3.31 -23.97
C LEU A 11 -9.95 4.02 -23.89
N VAL A 12 -10.98 3.26 -23.57
CA VAL A 12 -12.28 3.76 -23.11
C VAL A 12 -12.38 3.47 -21.61
N LEU A 13 -12.61 4.51 -20.82
CA LEU A 13 -12.67 4.45 -19.36
C LEU A 13 -14.09 4.78 -18.91
N SER A 14 -14.75 3.84 -18.24
CA SER A 14 -16.07 4.04 -17.64
C SER A 14 -15.98 3.94 -16.13
N ASN A 15 -16.37 5.01 -15.46
CA ASN A 15 -16.45 5.05 -14.01
C ASN A 15 -17.78 4.46 -13.55
N HIS A 16 -17.74 3.72 -12.45
CA HIS A 16 -18.89 3.09 -11.81
C HIS A 16 -18.86 3.38 -10.30
N GLU A 17 -20.04 3.60 -9.73
CA GLU A 17 -20.24 3.77 -8.29
C GLU A 17 -21.29 2.79 -7.80
N PHE A 18 -20.95 2.06 -6.74
CA PHE A 18 -21.78 1.06 -6.07
C PHE A 18 -22.01 1.47 -4.62
N ILE A 19 -23.23 1.28 -4.13
CA ILE A 19 -23.55 1.52 -2.72
C ILE A 19 -23.60 0.16 -2.03
N VAL A 20 -22.69 -0.07 -1.09
CA VAL A 20 -22.54 -1.34 -0.37
C VAL A 20 -22.70 -1.12 1.13
N PRO A 21 -23.03 -2.16 1.91
CA PRO A 21 -22.99 -2.07 3.36
C PRO A 21 -21.57 -1.79 3.88
N LEU A 22 -21.46 -0.91 4.89
CA LEU A 22 -20.22 -0.77 5.65
C LEU A 22 -19.85 -2.12 6.29
N ASP A 23 -20.80 -2.72 7.00
CA ASP A 23 -20.70 -4.06 7.59
C ASP A 23 -21.62 -5.02 6.82
N HIS A 24 -21.03 -5.99 6.11
CA HIS A 24 -21.79 -6.98 5.34
C HIS A 24 -22.65 -7.92 6.19
N LYS A 25 -22.41 -8.00 7.51
CA LYS A 25 -23.28 -8.70 8.46
C LYS A 25 -24.50 -7.87 8.85
N LYS A 26 -24.52 -6.57 8.53
CA LYS A 26 -25.60 -5.62 8.81
C LYS A 26 -26.00 -4.87 7.52
N PRO A 27 -26.56 -5.55 6.51
CA PRO A 27 -26.77 -4.98 5.16
C PRO A 27 -27.72 -3.78 5.10
N ASN A 28 -28.56 -3.60 6.12
CA ASN A 28 -29.53 -2.50 6.21
C ASN A 28 -29.03 -1.31 7.06
N ALA A 29 -27.79 -1.37 7.56
CA ALA A 29 -27.19 -0.31 8.38
C ALA A 29 -26.49 0.74 7.50
N GLU A 30 -25.43 1.35 8.03
CA GLU A 30 -24.60 2.33 7.32
C GLU A 30 -24.05 1.75 6.01
N LYS A 31 -24.01 2.59 4.98
CA LYS A 31 -23.54 2.24 3.64
C LYS A 31 -22.39 3.14 3.22
N ILE A 32 -21.51 2.58 2.41
CA ILE A 32 -20.37 3.28 1.80
C ILE A 32 -20.47 3.18 0.27
N THR A 33 -19.73 4.06 -0.41
CA THR A 33 -19.60 4.04 -1.86
C THR A 33 -18.33 3.32 -2.25
N ILE A 34 -18.44 2.38 -3.18
CA ILE A 34 -17.31 1.74 -3.85
C ILE A 34 -17.23 2.25 -5.28
N PHE A 35 -16.09 2.82 -5.63
CA PHE A 35 -15.75 3.24 -6.97
C PHE A 35 -15.02 2.11 -7.71
N ALA A 36 -15.35 1.95 -8.98
CA ALA A 36 -14.57 1.12 -9.88
C ALA A 36 -14.44 1.77 -11.25
N ARG A 37 -13.32 1.55 -11.92
CA ARG A 37 -13.10 2.00 -13.29
C ARG A 37 -13.00 0.82 -14.23
N GLU A 38 -13.99 0.69 -15.11
CA GLU A 38 -13.93 -0.20 -16.26
C GLU A 38 -12.98 0.39 -17.30
N VAL A 39 -12.08 -0.45 -17.80
CA VAL A 39 -11.12 -0.13 -18.85
C VAL A 39 -11.32 -1.11 -20.00
N VAL A 40 -11.53 -0.59 -21.20
CA VAL A 40 -11.64 -1.36 -22.43
C VAL A 40 -10.71 -0.77 -23.48
N SER A 41 -10.08 -1.63 -24.28
CA SER A 41 -9.38 -1.19 -25.50
C SER A 41 -10.38 -0.55 -26.46
N ILE A 42 -10.04 0.57 -27.09
CA ILE A 42 -10.93 1.19 -28.09
C ILE A 42 -11.27 0.22 -29.26
N GLU A 43 -10.34 -0.68 -29.59
CA GLU A 43 -10.50 -1.75 -30.58
C GLU A 43 -11.57 -2.79 -30.21
N HIS A 44 -12.01 -2.80 -28.95
CA HIS A 44 -12.98 -3.75 -28.42
C HIS A 44 -14.18 -3.07 -27.78
N GLU A 45 -14.36 -1.76 -27.98
CA GLU A 45 -15.47 -1.01 -27.39
C GLU A 45 -16.85 -1.59 -27.78
N SER A 46 -17.01 -2.03 -29.03
CA SER A 46 -18.25 -2.64 -29.52
C SER A 46 -18.42 -4.12 -29.14
N LYS A 47 -17.41 -4.76 -28.55
CA LYS A 47 -17.46 -6.19 -28.18
C LYS A 47 -18.19 -6.38 -26.85
N ALA A 48 -19.50 -6.57 -26.94
CA ALA A 48 -20.38 -6.71 -25.79
C ALA A 48 -20.07 -7.94 -24.91
N ASP A 49 -19.46 -8.98 -25.47
CA ASP A 49 -19.23 -10.32 -24.89
C ASP A 49 -17.84 -10.53 -24.29
N LEU A 50 -17.01 -9.48 -24.19
CA LEU A 50 -15.69 -9.60 -23.56
C LEU A 50 -15.79 -10.10 -22.11
N PRO A 51 -14.97 -11.09 -21.70
CA PRO A 51 -14.91 -11.52 -20.30
C PRO A 51 -14.39 -10.41 -19.40
N TRP A 52 -14.85 -10.42 -18.15
CA TRP A 52 -14.43 -9.47 -17.12
C TRP A 52 -13.22 -9.96 -16.36
N LEU A 53 -12.29 -9.04 -16.09
CA LEU A 53 -11.17 -9.22 -15.18
C LEU A 53 -11.26 -8.17 -14.07
N VAL A 54 -11.53 -8.57 -12.83
CA VAL A 54 -11.44 -7.66 -11.68
C VAL A 54 -10.00 -7.59 -11.18
N PHE A 55 -9.51 -6.39 -10.95
CA PHE A 55 -8.17 -6.15 -10.41
C PHE A 55 -8.24 -5.74 -8.93
N PHE A 56 -7.50 -6.46 -8.10
CA PHE A 56 -7.28 -6.15 -6.68
C PHE A 56 -5.87 -5.59 -6.49
N GLN A 57 -5.81 -4.35 -6.01
CA GLN A 57 -4.56 -3.64 -5.79
C GLN A 57 -3.87 -4.12 -4.50
N GLY A 58 -2.55 -4.01 -4.51
CA GLY A 58 -1.70 -4.21 -3.35
C GLY A 58 -1.85 -3.14 -2.28
N GLY A 59 -0.96 -3.18 -1.30
CA GLY A 59 -1.02 -2.35 -0.11
C GLY A 59 -0.90 -3.20 1.14
N PRO A 60 -1.90 -3.22 2.05
CA PRO A 60 -3.30 -2.78 1.88
C PRO A 60 -3.48 -1.26 1.79
N GLY A 61 -4.66 -0.78 1.42
CA GLY A 61 -4.99 0.64 1.57
C GLY A 61 -4.60 1.57 0.42
N PHE A 62 -4.15 1.03 -0.72
CA PHE A 62 -3.88 1.81 -1.92
C PHE A 62 -5.00 1.66 -2.95
N PRO A 63 -5.36 2.74 -3.68
CA PRO A 63 -6.36 2.67 -4.74
C PRO A 63 -5.83 1.95 -5.97
N SER A 64 -6.74 1.39 -6.77
CA SER A 64 -6.37 0.85 -8.07
C SER A 64 -5.68 1.92 -8.93
N PRO A 65 -4.71 1.51 -9.78
CA PRO A 65 -3.96 2.45 -10.60
C PRO A 65 -4.89 3.27 -11.49
N ARG A 66 -4.50 4.50 -11.79
CA ARG A 66 -5.18 5.35 -12.78
C ARG A 66 -4.40 5.28 -14.08
N PRO A 67 -4.86 4.52 -15.09
CA PRO A 67 -4.12 4.39 -16.33
C PRO A 67 -4.02 5.73 -17.05
N ASP A 68 -2.83 6.10 -17.46
CA ASP A 68 -2.55 7.22 -18.37
C ASP A 68 -2.37 6.76 -19.82
N SER A 69 -2.10 5.46 -20.01
CA SER A 69 -1.70 4.86 -21.28
C SER A 69 -1.98 3.36 -21.32
N LYS A 70 -2.04 2.79 -22.53
CA LYS A 70 -2.21 1.34 -22.76
C LYS A 70 -0.85 0.62 -22.65
N THR A 71 -0.32 0.47 -21.44
CA THR A 71 1.03 -0.10 -21.16
C THR A 71 0.99 -1.24 -20.13
N GLY A 72 2.15 -1.88 -19.90
CA GLY A 72 2.34 -2.90 -18.85
C GLY A 72 1.40 -4.10 -18.93
N TRP A 73 1.01 -4.62 -17.75
CA TRP A 73 0.08 -5.74 -17.63
C TRP A 73 -1.32 -5.40 -18.17
N LEU A 74 -1.74 -4.13 -18.04
CA LEU A 74 -3.05 -3.67 -18.52
C LEU A 74 -3.15 -3.80 -20.04
N LYS A 75 -2.11 -3.39 -20.78
CA LYS A 75 -2.03 -3.60 -22.25
C LYS A 75 -2.23 -5.07 -22.63
N ARG A 76 -1.66 -6.00 -21.85
CA ARG A 76 -1.79 -7.43 -22.11
C ARG A 76 -3.20 -7.93 -21.82
N ALA A 77 -3.77 -7.54 -20.68
CA ALA A 77 -5.12 -7.93 -20.27
C ALA A 77 -6.18 -7.44 -21.27
N LEU A 78 -6.07 -6.19 -21.73
CA LEU A 78 -7.03 -5.56 -22.63
C LEU A 78 -7.11 -6.16 -24.05
N LYS A 79 -6.28 -7.16 -24.38
CA LYS A 79 -6.43 -7.96 -25.61
C LYS A 79 -7.58 -8.97 -25.51
N GLU A 80 -7.91 -9.39 -24.30
CA GLU A 80 -8.86 -10.48 -24.04
C GLU A 80 -9.97 -10.08 -23.07
N TYR A 81 -9.70 -9.10 -22.21
CA TYR A 81 -10.59 -8.71 -21.12
C TYR A 81 -11.05 -7.27 -21.24
N ARG A 82 -12.23 -7.00 -20.67
CA ARG A 82 -12.51 -5.70 -20.06
C ARG A 82 -12.10 -5.76 -18.59
N VAL A 83 -11.35 -4.76 -18.15
CA VAL A 83 -10.73 -4.77 -16.82
C VAL A 83 -11.51 -3.86 -15.89
N LEU A 84 -11.92 -4.35 -14.72
CA LEU A 84 -12.51 -3.56 -13.66
C LEU A 84 -11.44 -3.25 -12.60
N LEU A 85 -10.95 -2.01 -12.61
CA LEU A 85 -10.03 -1.47 -11.61
C LEU A 85 -10.83 -1.06 -10.38
N LEU A 86 -10.81 -1.89 -9.35
CA LEU A 86 -11.59 -1.70 -8.12
C LEU A 86 -10.80 -0.82 -7.14
N ASP A 87 -11.34 0.34 -6.79
CA ASP A 87 -10.87 1.00 -5.57
C ASP A 87 -11.44 0.22 -4.40
N GLN A 88 -10.58 -0.53 -3.71
CA GLN A 88 -10.98 -1.26 -2.51
C GLN A 88 -11.56 -0.27 -1.49
N ARG A 89 -12.54 -0.70 -0.69
CA ARG A 89 -13.18 0.13 0.34
C ARG A 89 -12.15 0.95 1.12
N GLY A 90 -12.41 2.24 1.29
CA GLY A 90 -11.53 3.16 2.02
C GLY A 90 -10.36 3.71 1.22
N THR A 91 -10.21 3.34 -0.05
CA THR A 91 -9.12 3.81 -0.91
C THR A 91 -9.64 4.66 -2.07
N GLY A 92 -8.82 5.61 -2.54
CA GLY A 92 -9.12 6.40 -3.74
C GLY A 92 -10.47 7.13 -3.66
N LEU A 93 -11.39 6.76 -4.55
CA LEU A 93 -12.73 7.33 -4.61
C LEU A 93 -13.79 6.48 -3.85
N SER A 94 -13.41 5.36 -3.26
CA SER A 94 -14.28 4.47 -2.47
C SER A 94 -14.34 4.89 -1.01
N THR A 95 -15.23 5.84 -0.66
CA THR A 95 -15.43 6.39 0.71
C THR A 95 -14.09 6.49 1.47
N PRO A 96 -13.19 7.39 1.04
CA PRO A 96 -11.78 7.33 1.41
C PRO A 96 -11.55 7.46 2.91
N VAL A 97 -10.63 6.64 3.43
CA VAL A 97 -10.11 6.72 4.79
C VAL A 97 -8.89 7.62 4.76
N THR A 98 -9.01 8.78 5.41
CA THR A 98 -7.94 9.76 5.61
C THR A 98 -7.98 10.22 7.07
N PHE A 99 -6.97 10.97 7.52
CA PHE A 99 -7.02 11.56 8.85
C PHE A 99 -8.25 12.45 9.06
N GLN A 100 -8.65 13.21 8.03
CA GLN A 100 -9.83 14.07 8.08
C GLN A 100 -11.15 13.28 8.16
N THR A 101 -11.25 12.14 7.45
CA THR A 101 -12.49 11.36 7.47
C THR A 101 -12.61 10.53 8.74
N LEU A 102 -11.50 9.98 9.26
CA LEU A 102 -11.48 9.26 10.54
C LEU A 102 -11.74 10.18 11.73
N ALA A 103 -11.32 11.45 11.69
CA ALA A 103 -11.62 12.42 12.73
C ALA A 103 -13.14 12.59 12.98
N LYS A 104 -13.99 12.27 11.99
CA LYS A 104 -15.46 12.34 12.12
C LYS A 104 -16.06 11.16 12.90
N ILE A 105 -15.35 10.04 12.99
CA ILE A 105 -15.84 8.80 13.63
C ILE A 105 -15.79 8.90 15.18
N GLY A 106 -15.03 9.86 15.70
CA GLY A 106 -14.94 10.16 17.14
C GLY A 106 -13.78 9.43 17.81
N SER A 107 -14.04 8.73 18.92
CA SER A 107 -13.01 8.08 19.74
C SER A 107 -12.19 7.01 18.98
N PRO A 108 -10.93 6.74 19.37
CA PRO A 108 -10.10 5.70 18.77
C PRO A 108 -10.77 4.33 18.68
N GLN A 109 -11.52 3.92 19.71
CA GLN A 109 -12.27 2.65 19.68
C GLN A 109 -13.30 2.61 18.54
N LYS A 110 -14.02 3.71 18.29
CA LYS A 110 -14.98 3.81 17.18
C LYS A 110 -14.28 3.78 15.82
N GLN A 111 -13.09 4.40 15.72
CA GLN A 111 -12.28 4.35 14.51
C GLN A 111 -11.79 2.92 14.23
N ALA A 112 -11.32 2.19 15.25
CA ALA A 112 -10.96 0.78 15.12
C ALA A 112 -12.16 -0.09 14.73
N ASP A 113 -13.32 0.13 15.36
CA ASP A 113 -14.58 -0.55 15.03
C ASP A 113 -15.09 -0.24 13.61
N TYR A 114 -14.76 0.93 13.08
CA TYR A 114 -15.02 1.29 11.68
C TYR A 114 -14.03 0.55 10.76
N LEU A 115 -12.73 0.65 11.04
CA LEU A 115 -11.64 0.10 10.23
C LEU A 115 -11.61 -1.42 10.15
N LYS A 116 -12.15 -2.15 11.14
CA LYS A 116 -12.29 -3.62 11.05
C LYS A 116 -13.09 -4.06 9.82
N ASN A 117 -13.96 -3.19 9.30
CA ASN A 117 -14.74 -3.45 8.10
C ASN A 117 -13.95 -3.19 6.81
N PHE A 118 -12.67 -2.83 6.85
CA PHE A 118 -11.87 -2.47 5.65
C PHE A 118 -10.89 -3.59 5.21
N ARG A 119 -11.13 -4.80 5.72
CA ARG A 119 -10.30 -5.99 5.50
C ARG A 119 -10.68 -6.77 4.24
N ALA A 120 -9.84 -7.75 3.88
CA ALA A 120 -9.96 -8.57 2.67
C ALA A 120 -11.33 -9.26 2.53
N ASP A 121 -11.93 -9.71 3.64
CA ASP A 121 -13.26 -10.32 3.67
C ASP A 121 -14.35 -9.36 3.17
N ALA A 122 -14.33 -8.13 3.67
CA ALA A 122 -15.30 -7.12 3.28
C ALA A 122 -15.05 -6.59 1.86
N ILE A 123 -13.78 -6.51 1.44
CA ILE A 123 -13.38 -6.19 0.05
C ILE A 123 -13.90 -7.26 -0.94
N VAL A 124 -13.79 -8.55 -0.59
CA VAL A 124 -14.29 -9.64 -1.42
C VAL A 124 -15.82 -9.65 -1.48
N ALA A 125 -16.48 -9.37 -0.36
CA ALA A 125 -17.94 -9.23 -0.32
C ALA A 125 -18.43 -8.06 -1.21
N ASP A 126 -17.69 -6.95 -1.25
CA ASP A 126 -17.96 -5.87 -2.22
C ASP A 126 -17.82 -6.35 -3.65
N ALA A 127 -16.72 -7.05 -3.95
CA ALA A 127 -16.46 -7.56 -5.29
C ALA A 127 -17.54 -8.55 -5.74
N GLU A 128 -18.04 -9.42 -4.87
CA GLU A 128 -19.15 -10.33 -5.15
C GLU A 128 -20.48 -9.60 -5.40
N LEU A 129 -20.80 -8.58 -4.59
CA LEU A 129 -21.98 -7.74 -4.81
C LEU A 129 -21.90 -7.05 -6.18
N ILE A 130 -20.75 -6.44 -6.48
CA ILE A 130 -20.47 -5.74 -7.74
C ILE A 130 -20.54 -6.71 -8.92
N ARG A 131 -19.94 -7.91 -8.82
CA ARG A 131 -20.01 -8.95 -9.85
C ARG A 131 -21.47 -9.27 -10.19
N ARG A 132 -22.30 -9.53 -9.18
CA ARG A 132 -23.72 -9.86 -9.36
C ARG A 132 -24.48 -8.73 -10.03
N GLU A 133 -24.18 -7.47 -9.70
CA GLU A 133 -24.81 -6.29 -10.30
C GLU A 133 -24.38 -6.06 -11.77
N ILE A 134 -23.09 -6.23 -12.10
CA ILE A 134 -22.58 -5.92 -13.45
C ILE A 134 -22.78 -7.08 -14.43
N ILE A 135 -22.49 -8.32 -14.01
CA ILE A 135 -22.40 -9.48 -14.92
C ILE A 135 -23.44 -10.58 -14.63
N GLY A 136 -24.22 -10.41 -13.56
CA GLY A 136 -25.25 -11.35 -13.15
C GLY A 136 -24.71 -12.45 -12.23
N ALA A 137 -25.58 -12.93 -11.32
CA ALA A 137 -25.18 -13.86 -10.27
C ALA A 137 -24.61 -15.19 -10.77
N GLY A 138 -25.10 -15.70 -11.92
CA GLY A 138 -24.65 -16.95 -12.52
C GLY A 138 -23.36 -16.86 -13.34
N THR A 139 -22.78 -15.66 -13.52
CA THR A 139 -21.63 -15.45 -14.41
C THR A 139 -20.35 -15.25 -13.61
N ARG A 140 -19.28 -15.96 -13.99
CA ARG A 140 -17.96 -15.83 -13.37
C ARG A 140 -17.10 -14.78 -14.05
N TRP A 141 -16.26 -14.10 -13.29
CA TRP A 141 -15.18 -13.25 -13.81
C TRP A 141 -13.80 -13.82 -13.45
N SER A 142 -12.76 -13.37 -14.14
CA SER A 142 -11.37 -13.64 -13.74
C SER A 142 -10.93 -12.63 -12.68
N GLY A 143 -10.07 -13.03 -11.75
CA GLY A 143 -9.46 -12.13 -10.76
C GLY A 143 -7.96 -11.99 -10.99
N LEU A 144 -7.43 -10.76 -10.88
CA LEU A 144 -5.99 -10.47 -10.84
C LEU A 144 -5.65 -9.71 -9.57
N GLY A 145 -4.72 -10.23 -8.77
CA GLY A 145 -4.36 -9.67 -7.47
C GLY A 145 -2.86 -9.49 -7.35
N GLN A 146 -2.43 -8.27 -7.01
CA GLN A 146 -1.02 -7.94 -6.78
C GLN A 146 -0.77 -7.67 -5.30
N SER A 147 0.27 -8.25 -4.70
CA SER A 147 0.59 -8.09 -3.28
C SER A 147 -0.65 -8.34 -2.39
N TYR A 148 -1.12 -7.41 -1.56
CA TYR A 148 -2.35 -7.57 -0.76
C TYR A 148 -3.60 -7.95 -1.61
N GLY A 149 -3.63 -7.63 -2.91
CA GLY A 149 -4.65 -8.15 -3.81
C GLY A 149 -4.65 -9.68 -3.94
N GLY A 150 -3.49 -10.33 -3.80
CA GLY A 150 -3.36 -11.78 -3.67
C GLY A 150 -3.96 -12.34 -2.37
N PHE A 151 -3.89 -11.60 -1.26
CA PHE A 151 -4.59 -11.94 -0.02
C PHE A 151 -6.11 -11.88 -0.24
N CYS A 152 -6.58 -10.83 -0.92
CA CYS A 152 -7.99 -10.70 -1.31
C CYS A 152 -8.43 -11.88 -2.20
N LEU A 153 -7.66 -12.23 -3.24
CA LEU A 153 -8.00 -13.37 -4.10
C LEU A 153 -7.98 -14.71 -3.37
N THR A 154 -7.04 -14.92 -2.44
CA THR A 154 -6.99 -16.15 -1.64
C THR A 154 -8.24 -16.26 -0.76
N HIS A 155 -8.69 -15.16 -0.16
CA HIS A 155 -9.96 -15.14 0.57
C HIS A 155 -11.16 -15.36 -0.36
N TYR A 156 -11.18 -14.77 -1.56
CA TYR A 156 -12.24 -14.95 -2.55
C TYR A 156 -12.39 -16.44 -2.94
N LEU A 157 -11.28 -17.11 -3.23
CA LEU A 157 -11.28 -18.57 -3.50
C LEU A 157 -11.84 -19.40 -2.35
N SER A 158 -11.75 -18.91 -1.10
CA SER A 158 -12.32 -19.61 0.06
C SER A 158 -13.79 -19.27 0.30
N ALA A 159 -14.18 -18.00 0.13
CA ALA A 159 -15.47 -17.49 0.59
C ALA A 159 -16.55 -17.47 -0.50
N ALA A 160 -16.16 -17.32 -1.77
CA ALA A 160 -17.07 -17.29 -2.91
C ALA A 160 -16.41 -17.83 -4.21
N PRO A 161 -15.86 -19.06 -4.19
CA PRO A 161 -15.15 -19.63 -5.35
C PRO A 161 -16.03 -19.73 -6.60
N GLU A 162 -17.35 -19.86 -6.44
CA GLU A 162 -18.31 -19.97 -7.53
C GLU A 162 -18.41 -18.70 -8.39
N GLY A 163 -17.93 -17.56 -7.89
CA GLY A 163 -17.85 -16.28 -8.61
C GLY A 163 -16.61 -16.12 -9.47
N LEU A 164 -15.58 -16.96 -9.27
CA LEU A 164 -14.30 -16.86 -9.98
C LEU A 164 -14.16 -17.93 -11.06
N LYS A 165 -13.79 -17.48 -12.27
CA LYS A 165 -13.36 -18.36 -13.35
C LYS A 165 -11.93 -18.82 -13.12
N GLU A 166 -11.07 -17.89 -12.71
CA GLU A 166 -9.65 -18.09 -12.42
C GLU A 166 -9.14 -16.98 -11.50
N ALA A 167 -8.03 -17.23 -10.81
CA ALA A 167 -7.36 -16.28 -9.94
C ALA A 167 -5.87 -16.20 -10.33
N ILE A 168 -5.42 -15.03 -10.78
CA ILE A 168 -4.05 -14.75 -11.18
C ILE A 168 -3.41 -13.93 -10.05
N ILE A 169 -2.41 -14.49 -9.39
CA ILE A 169 -1.74 -13.87 -8.24
C ILE A 169 -0.34 -13.42 -8.65
N THR A 170 -0.08 -12.12 -8.58
CA THR A 170 1.22 -11.49 -8.87
C THR A 170 1.90 -11.05 -7.57
N GLY A 171 2.07 -12.03 -6.68
CA GLY A 171 2.61 -11.84 -5.32
C GLY A 171 1.51 -11.70 -4.25
N GLY A 172 1.93 -11.83 -2.99
CA GLY A 172 1.06 -11.72 -1.81
C GLY A 172 0.17 -12.93 -1.56
N LEU A 173 0.80 -14.05 -1.21
CA LEU A 173 0.12 -15.22 -0.66
C LEU A 173 0.06 -15.09 0.87
N PRO A 174 -1.13 -15.25 1.51
CA PRO A 174 -1.24 -15.19 2.95
C PRO A 174 -0.50 -16.37 3.59
N PRO A 175 0.29 -16.15 4.66
CA PRO A 175 1.09 -17.19 5.29
C PRO A 175 0.24 -17.97 6.31
N ILE A 176 -0.67 -18.82 5.82
CA ILE A 176 -1.63 -19.58 6.64
C ILE A 176 -0.89 -20.46 7.66
N GLY A 177 -1.29 -20.37 8.93
CA GLY A 177 -0.71 -21.12 10.04
C GLY A 177 0.69 -20.66 10.47
N VAL A 178 1.16 -19.52 9.95
CA VAL A 178 2.46 -18.93 10.29
C VAL A 178 2.24 -17.69 11.14
N SER A 179 2.89 -17.63 12.30
CA SER A 179 2.78 -16.45 13.16
C SER A 179 3.37 -15.20 12.50
N ILE A 180 2.80 -14.04 12.80
CA ILE A 180 3.33 -12.75 12.33
C ILE A 180 4.78 -12.52 12.78
N ASP A 181 5.16 -13.05 13.95
CA ASP A 181 6.55 -13.03 14.42
C ASP A 181 7.49 -13.79 13.47
N ALA A 182 7.07 -14.96 12.98
CA ALA A 182 7.84 -15.72 11.98
C ALA A 182 7.88 -15.00 10.62
N VAL A 183 6.79 -14.34 10.22
CA VAL A 183 6.75 -13.47 9.04
C VAL A 183 7.81 -12.37 9.17
N TYR A 184 7.81 -11.61 10.27
CA TYR A 184 8.78 -10.53 10.45
C TYR A 184 10.21 -11.01 10.59
N ARG A 185 10.45 -12.14 11.27
CA ARG A 185 11.81 -12.71 11.36
C ARG A 185 12.36 -13.06 9.98
N ALA A 186 11.52 -13.60 9.09
CA ALA A 186 11.87 -13.82 7.69
C ALA A 186 12.05 -12.50 6.92
N THR A 187 11.18 -11.51 7.14
CA THR A 187 11.26 -10.19 6.49
C THR A 187 12.54 -9.44 6.87
N TYR A 188 12.90 -9.34 8.16
CA TYR A 188 14.16 -8.73 8.60
C TYR A 188 15.37 -9.44 8.00
N GLY A 189 15.39 -10.77 7.98
CA GLY A 189 16.46 -11.53 7.33
C GLY A 189 16.61 -11.20 5.85
N ARG A 190 15.50 -11.05 5.11
CA ARG A 190 15.52 -10.62 3.69
C ARG A 190 15.98 -9.17 3.53
N VAL A 191 15.55 -8.28 4.43
CA VAL A 191 15.93 -6.86 4.40
C VAL A 191 17.42 -6.69 4.69
N LEU A 192 18.01 -7.47 5.60
CA LEU A 192 19.45 -7.49 5.81
C LEU A 192 20.20 -7.84 4.52
N GLU A 193 19.74 -8.88 3.81
CA GLU A 193 20.35 -9.28 2.55
C GLU A 193 20.21 -8.19 1.47
N LYS A 194 19.04 -7.53 1.39
CA LYS A 194 18.86 -6.39 0.48
C LYS A 194 19.78 -5.22 0.81
N ASN A 195 19.97 -4.91 2.09
CA ASN A 195 20.94 -3.88 2.50
C ASN A 195 22.36 -4.22 2.07
N ARG A 196 22.82 -5.47 2.27
CA ARG A 196 24.15 -5.92 1.82
C ARG A 196 24.31 -5.71 0.31
N ARG A 197 23.30 -6.10 -0.46
CA ARG A 197 23.30 -5.93 -1.92
C ARG A 197 23.27 -4.46 -2.35
N TYR A 198 22.51 -3.63 -1.63
CA TYR A 198 22.42 -2.19 -1.89
C TYR A 198 23.78 -1.52 -1.70
N PHE A 199 24.39 -1.66 -0.52
CA PHE A 199 25.69 -1.04 -0.24
C PHE A 199 26.85 -1.66 -1.02
N ALA A 200 26.76 -2.94 -1.44
CA ALA A 200 27.72 -3.51 -2.38
C ALA A 200 27.62 -2.87 -3.77
N ARG A 201 26.42 -2.47 -4.20
CA ARG A 201 26.19 -1.76 -5.47
C ARG A 201 26.57 -0.29 -5.38
N TYR A 202 26.25 0.37 -4.27
CA TYR A 202 26.51 1.79 -4.02
C TYR A 202 27.33 1.98 -2.74
N PRO A 203 28.64 1.70 -2.77
CA PRO A 203 29.48 1.76 -1.57
C PRO A 203 29.61 3.17 -0.98
N ALA A 204 29.46 4.22 -1.79
CA ALA A 204 29.50 5.61 -1.34
C ALA A 204 28.29 5.99 -0.46
N ASP A 205 27.17 5.27 -0.58
CA ASP A 205 25.94 5.57 0.15
C ASP A 205 26.05 5.20 1.63
N GLY A 206 26.95 4.28 2.00
CA GLY A 206 27.16 3.88 3.39
C GLY A 206 27.63 5.03 4.28
N PRO A 207 28.78 5.66 3.97
CA PRO A 207 29.24 6.87 4.67
C PRO A 207 28.22 8.01 4.62
N LEU A 208 27.54 8.20 3.49
CA LEU A 208 26.55 9.26 3.32
C LEU A 208 25.31 9.04 4.21
N ALA A 209 24.79 7.81 4.28
CA ALA A 209 23.70 7.45 5.17
C ALA A 209 24.09 7.60 6.65
N ALA A 210 25.33 7.28 7.01
CA ALA A 210 25.85 7.52 8.36
C ALA A 210 25.89 9.03 8.69
N GLU A 211 26.38 9.87 7.78
CA GLU A 211 26.39 11.33 7.95
C GLU A 211 24.98 11.90 8.14
N ILE A 212 24.00 11.43 7.35
CA ILE A 212 22.59 11.82 7.49
C ILE A 212 22.06 11.41 8.86
N VAL A 213 22.26 10.16 9.29
CA VAL A 213 21.80 9.69 10.61
C VAL A 213 22.43 10.47 11.75
N GLU A 214 23.73 10.79 11.68
CA GLU A 214 24.40 11.62 12.69
C GLU A 214 23.80 13.02 12.78
N CYS A 215 23.45 13.63 11.64
CA CYS A 215 22.72 14.90 11.61
C CYS A 215 21.36 14.78 12.31
N LEU A 216 20.57 13.76 11.95
CA LEU A 216 19.23 13.51 12.48
C LEU A 216 19.23 13.10 13.97
N MET A 217 20.32 12.53 14.48
CA MET A 217 20.47 12.21 15.91
C MET A 217 20.74 13.43 16.77
N ARG A 218 21.31 14.49 16.20
CA ARG A 218 21.60 15.73 16.94
C ARG A 218 20.37 16.62 17.07
N THR A 219 19.56 16.66 16.01
CA THR A 219 18.37 17.51 15.95
C THR A 219 17.31 16.86 15.07
N ASP A 220 16.08 16.80 15.56
CA ASP A 220 14.90 16.46 14.78
C ASP A 220 14.68 17.49 13.67
N VAL A 221 14.55 17.02 12.42
CA VAL A 221 14.43 17.91 11.26
C VAL A 221 12.97 17.97 10.80
N PRO A 222 12.31 19.14 10.83
CA PRO A 222 10.94 19.26 10.37
C PRO A 222 10.85 19.03 8.87
N LEU A 223 9.82 18.28 8.45
CA LEU A 223 9.58 18.01 7.04
C LEU A 223 8.61 19.06 6.44
N PRO A 224 8.77 19.45 5.16
CA PRO A 224 8.01 20.55 4.56
C PRO A 224 6.48 20.44 4.57
N GLY A 225 5.93 19.23 4.48
CA GLY A 225 4.50 18.91 4.54
C GLY A 225 3.97 18.64 5.96
N GLY A 226 4.86 18.65 6.97
CA GLY A 226 4.56 18.39 8.36
C GLY A 226 5.24 17.14 8.91
N GLY A 227 5.33 17.08 10.24
CA GLY A 227 6.00 15.99 10.95
C GLY A 227 7.51 16.15 10.94
N THR A 228 8.20 15.08 11.32
CA THR A 228 9.64 15.10 11.58
C THR A 228 10.33 14.00 10.80
N LEU A 229 11.45 14.32 10.17
CA LEU A 229 12.42 13.34 9.70
C LEU A 229 13.32 12.96 10.87
N THR A 230 13.01 11.85 11.52
CA THR A 230 13.89 11.24 12.52
C THR A 230 14.87 10.29 11.84
N SER A 231 15.92 9.91 12.54
CA SER A 231 16.88 8.90 12.05
C SER A 231 16.22 7.54 11.79
N LYS A 232 15.18 7.18 12.55
CA LYS A 232 14.38 5.96 12.32
C LYS A 232 13.49 6.08 11.09
N ARG A 233 12.84 7.23 10.89
CA ARG A 233 12.05 7.50 9.68
C ARG A 233 12.90 7.48 8.42
N PHE A 234 14.14 7.95 8.49
CA PHE A 234 15.10 7.81 7.39
C PHE A 234 15.39 6.34 7.03
N GLN A 235 15.46 5.42 8.01
CA GLN A 235 15.62 3.99 7.72
C GLN A 235 14.46 3.43 6.89
N GLU A 236 13.26 4.00 6.96
CA GLU A 236 12.07 3.53 6.24
C GLU A 236 12.19 3.66 4.72
N LEU A 237 13.15 4.45 4.21
CA LEU A 237 13.44 4.52 2.77
C LEU A 237 13.74 3.14 2.16
N GLY A 238 14.23 2.18 2.95
CA GLY A 238 14.45 0.81 2.48
C GLY A 238 13.15 0.03 2.20
N LEU A 239 11.96 0.57 2.50
CA LEU A 239 10.71 0.11 1.88
C LEU A 239 10.86 0.07 0.35
N GLY A 240 11.60 1.05 -0.20
CA GLY A 240 12.04 1.12 -1.58
C GLY A 240 12.67 -0.17 -2.08
N PHE A 241 13.48 -0.85 -1.26
CA PHE A 241 14.18 -2.09 -1.65
C PHE A 241 13.22 -3.23 -2.03
N GLY A 242 11.93 -3.13 -1.69
CA GLY A 242 10.84 -4.00 -2.14
C GLY A 242 10.53 -3.93 -3.64
N PHE A 243 10.81 -2.79 -4.28
CA PHE A 243 10.41 -2.48 -5.66
C PHE A 243 11.51 -2.76 -6.68
N THR A 244 11.14 -2.90 -7.95
CA THR A 244 12.04 -3.29 -9.05
C THR A 244 13.21 -2.33 -9.25
N ASP A 245 12.95 -1.03 -9.14
CA ASP A 245 13.88 0.10 -9.33
C ASP A 245 14.18 0.83 -8.02
N GLY A 246 13.86 0.19 -6.89
CA GLY A 246 13.90 0.85 -5.59
C GLY A 246 15.30 1.11 -5.04
N PHE A 247 16.31 0.35 -5.48
CA PHE A 247 17.70 0.62 -5.12
C PHE A 247 18.15 1.95 -5.75
N GLU A 248 17.92 2.09 -7.05
CA GLU A 248 18.26 3.28 -7.82
C GLU A 248 17.50 4.51 -7.29
N ALA A 249 16.22 4.34 -6.92
CA ALA A 249 15.43 5.42 -6.33
C ALA A 249 15.99 5.93 -4.99
N VAL A 250 16.41 5.04 -4.07
CA VAL A 250 17.04 5.45 -2.82
C VAL A 250 18.39 6.10 -3.09
N HIS A 251 19.21 5.51 -3.96
CA HIS A 251 20.53 6.04 -4.30
C HIS A 251 20.46 7.48 -4.84
N TYR A 252 19.63 7.73 -5.85
CA TYR A 252 19.48 9.07 -6.43
C TYR A 252 18.84 10.07 -5.46
N LEU A 253 18.03 9.60 -4.50
CA LEU A 253 17.55 10.46 -3.43
C LEU A 253 18.71 10.91 -2.52
N LEU A 254 19.62 10.00 -2.17
CA LEU A 254 20.78 10.30 -1.32
C LEU A 254 21.78 11.24 -2.00
N GLU A 255 21.96 11.18 -3.33
CA GLU A 255 22.83 12.12 -4.07
C GLU A 255 22.49 13.59 -3.80
N HIS A 256 21.24 13.89 -3.45
CA HIS A 256 20.75 15.23 -3.16
C HIS A 256 20.70 15.56 -1.66
N ALA A 257 21.23 14.70 -0.78
CA ALA A 257 21.06 14.81 0.68
C ALA A 257 21.52 16.13 1.28
N PHE A 258 22.66 16.66 0.82
CA PHE A 258 23.29 17.84 1.41
C PHE A 258 23.47 18.98 0.42
N VAL A 259 23.46 20.20 0.94
CA VAL A 259 23.86 21.45 0.26
C VAL A 259 24.73 22.29 1.18
N ASP A 260 25.52 23.19 0.60
CA ASP A 260 26.28 24.19 1.36
C ASP A 260 25.38 25.42 1.60
N GLY A 261 24.81 25.47 2.81
CA GLY A 261 23.97 26.56 3.27
C GLY A 261 24.75 27.70 3.92
N ASN A 262 24.02 28.70 4.42
CA ASN A 262 24.62 29.89 5.02
C ASN A 262 25.42 29.59 6.32
N SER A 263 25.11 28.48 7.00
CA SER A 263 25.80 28.02 8.21
C SER A 263 26.68 26.79 7.96
N GLY A 264 27.01 26.51 6.70
CA GLY A 264 27.75 25.33 6.27
C GLY A 264 26.84 24.23 5.75
N ARG A 265 27.36 23.00 5.71
CA ARG A 265 26.71 21.83 5.14
C ARG A 265 25.44 21.45 5.92
N GLU A 266 24.31 21.39 5.24
CA GLU A 266 23.00 21.07 5.84
C GLU A 266 22.16 20.18 4.93
N LEU A 267 21.13 19.53 5.48
CA LEU A 267 20.21 18.70 4.70
C LEU A 267 19.43 19.57 3.71
N SER A 268 19.41 19.16 2.45
CA SER A 268 18.79 19.95 1.39
C SER A 268 17.27 19.87 1.41
N PHE A 269 16.60 20.97 1.07
CA PHE A 269 15.15 20.97 0.91
C PHE A 269 14.66 19.95 -0.13
N THR A 270 15.41 19.78 -1.23
CA THR A 270 15.13 18.78 -2.27
C THR A 270 15.11 17.36 -1.70
N PHE A 271 16.09 17.03 -0.85
CA PHE A 271 16.16 15.75 -0.17
C PHE A 271 15.00 15.57 0.81
N LEU A 272 14.71 16.57 1.66
CA LEU A 272 13.61 16.48 2.63
C LEU A 272 12.26 16.25 1.92
N ARG A 273 11.99 16.99 0.83
CA ARG A 273 10.80 16.76 -0.02
C ARG A 273 10.81 15.39 -0.67
N GLY A 274 11.97 14.91 -1.12
CA GLY A 274 12.12 13.58 -1.71
C GLY A 274 11.79 12.47 -0.72
N VAL A 275 12.29 12.57 0.53
CA VAL A 275 11.98 11.61 1.60
C VAL A 275 10.49 11.59 1.92
N GLU A 276 9.84 12.76 2.01
CA GLU A 276 8.39 12.83 2.20
C GLU A 276 7.61 12.11 1.10
N ASN A 277 7.96 12.37 -0.15
CA ASN A 277 7.25 11.80 -1.31
C ASN A 277 7.49 10.29 -1.47
N ALA A 278 8.60 9.77 -0.92
CA ALA A 278 8.93 8.34 -0.98
C ALA A 278 8.04 7.48 -0.05
N LEU A 279 7.46 8.07 1.00
CA LEU A 279 6.76 7.34 2.07
C LEU A 279 5.30 7.79 2.18
N ASN A 280 4.39 7.00 1.59
CA ASN A 280 2.99 7.39 1.37
C ASN A 280 2.00 6.97 2.47
N PHE A 281 2.45 6.82 3.72
CA PHE A 281 1.61 6.33 4.81
C PHE A 281 0.49 7.31 5.19
N GLU A 282 0.72 8.62 5.11
CA GLU A 282 -0.26 9.66 5.49
C GLU A 282 -1.38 9.83 4.47
N THR A 283 -1.10 9.56 3.20
CA THR A 283 -2.10 9.58 2.12
C THR A 283 -2.85 8.25 2.02
N ASN A 284 -2.31 7.17 2.60
CA ASN A 284 -2.88 5.83 2.59
C ASN A 284 -2.84 5.22 4.02
N PRO A 285 -3.53 5.82 5.01
CA PRO A 285 -3.40 5.43 6.42
C PRO A 285 -3.89 4.01 6.71
N ILE A 286 -4.74 3.44 5.86
CA ILE A 286 -5.10 2.01 5.94
C ILE A 286 -3.86 1.13 5.86
N TYR A 287 -2.84 1.51 5.08
CA TYR A 287 -1.59 0.77 5.05
C TYR A 287 -1.01 0.71 6.47
N ALA A 288 -0.72 1.86 7.10
CA ALA A 288 -0.15 1.88 8.45
C ALA A 288 -1.04 1.18 9.51
N LEU A 289 -2.36 1.39 9.45
CA LEU A 289 -3.31 0.91 10.47
C LEU A 289 -3.64 -0.59 10.36
N LEU A 290 -3.71 -1.13 9.14
CA LEU A 290 -4.14 -2.51 8.89
C LEU A 290 -3.05 -3.41 8.32
N HIS A 291 -1.81 -2.92 8.13
CA HIS A 291 -0.70 -3.71 7.58
C HIS A 291 -0.52 -5.05 8.29
N GLU A 292 -0.29 -5.01 9.61
CA GLU A 292 -0.05 -6.21 10.39
C GLU A 292 -1.29 -7.11 10.45
N ALA A 293 -2.48 -6.52 10.45
CA ALA A 293 -3.75 -7.23 10.52
C ALA A 293 -3.98 -8.20 9.35
N CYS A 294 -3.29 -8.00 8.22
CA CYS A 294 -3.33 -8.90 7.07
C CYS A 294 -2.70 -10.28 7.35
N TYR A 295 -1.83 -10.39 8.35
CA TYR A 295 -1.14 -11.63 8.71
C TYR A 295 -1.74 -12.35 9.94
N LEU A 296 -2.77 -11.77 10.56
CA LEU A 296 -3.25 -12.23 11.87
C LEU A 296 -4.31 -13.32 11.76
N GLU A 297 -4.15 -14.35 12.60
CA GLU A 297 -5.12 -15.42 12.85
C GLU A 297 -5.57 -15.35 14.30
N GLU A 298 -6.71 -14.70 14.55
CA GLU A 298 -7.38 -14.57 15.86
C GLU A 298 -6.55 -13.96 17.01
N GLN A 299 -5.37 -13.44 16.71
CA GLN A 299 -4.44 -12.86 17.69
C GLN A 299 -4.08 -11.43 17.31
N ALA A 300 -3.83 -10.58 18.30
CA ALA A 300 -3.34 -9.23 18.06
C ALA A 300 -1.85 -9.26 17.72
N SER A 301 -1.41 -8.38 16.82
CA SER A 301 0.00 -8.31 16.42
C SER A 301 0.91 -7.82 17.54
N HIS A 302 0.39 -6.97 18.44
CA HIS A 302 1.12 -6.27 19.51
C HIS A 302 2.38 -5.49 19.03
N TRP A 303 2.38 -4.97 17.80
CA TRP A 303 3.54 -4.39 17.11
C TRP A 303 4.65 -5.42 16.85
N ALA A 304 4.33 -6.43 16.05
CA ALA A 304 5.22 -7.55 15.80
C ALA A 304 6.52 -7.12 15.13
N ALA A 305 6.48 -6.20 14.16
CA ALA A 305 7.69 -5.66 13.55
C ALA A 305 8.63 -5.06 14.61
N GLN A 306 8.11 -4.21 15.50
CA GLN A 306 8.89 -3.58 16.56
C GLN A 306 9.47 -4.59 17.56
N ARG A 307 8.71 -5.61 17.97
CA ARG A 307 9.21 -6.64 18.88
C ARG A 307 10.33 -7.45 18.24
N ILE A 308 10.10 -7.92 17.02
CA ILE A 308 11.06 -8.78 16.31
C ILE A 308 12.31 -8.00 15.92
N ARG A 309 12.23 -6.68 15.70
CA ARG A 309 13.41 -5.82 15.50
C ARG A 309 14.49 -6.04 16.55
N ALA A 310 14.13 -6.31 17.81
CA ALA A 310 15.08 -6.51 18.90
C ALA A 310 16.00 -7.74 18.69
N GLU A 311 15.63 -8.66 17.80
CA GLU A 311 16.46 -9.81 17.42
C GLU A 311 17.50 -9.46 16.33
N PHE A 312 17.45 -8.26 15.76
CA PHE A 312 18.30 -7.80 14.65
C PHE A 312 19.01 -6.49 15.02
N PRO A 313 20.02 -6.54 15.93
CA PRO A 313 20.74 -5.36 16.39
C PRO A 313 21.51 -4.61 15.30
N GLU A 314 21.67 -5.20 14.11
CA GLU A 314 22.25 -4.53 12.94
C GLU A 314 21.41 -3.34 12.45
N PHE A 315 20.12 -3.27 12.79
CA PHE A 315 19.27 -2.11 12.50
C PHE A 315 19.28 -1.04 13.59
N ASP A 316 20.00 -1.25 14.69
CA ASP A 316 20.10 -0.25 15.76
C ASP A 316 21.03 0.88 15.35
N LEU A 317 20.48 2.10 15.34
CA LEU A 317 21.23 3.29 15.00
C LEU A 317 22.07 3.75 16.19
N ALA A 318 23.36 3.94 15.96
CA ALA A 318 24.26 4.61 16.90
C ALA A 318 25.37 5.38 16.14
N PRO A 319 25.93 6.45 16.72
CA PRO A 319 27.05 7.18 16.10
C PRO A 319 28.20 6.25 15.73
N GLY A 320 28.76 6.43 14.53
CA GLY A 320 29.87 5.61 14.01
C GLY A 320 29.53 4.15 13.67
N LYS A 321 28.28 3.71 13.76
CA LYS A 321 27.85 2.37 13.28
C LYS A 321 27.32 2.44 11.85
N PRO A 322 27.45 1.35 11.05
CA PRO A 322 26.81 1.26 9.76
C PRO A 322 25.29 1.46 9.87
N VAL A 323 24.72 2.26 8.96
CA VAL A 323 23.29 2.48 8.88
C VAL A 323 22.68 1.45 7.93
N LEU A 324 21.71 0.68 8.42
CA LEU A 324 20.88 -0.19 7.58
C LEU A 324 19.46 0.38 7.45
N PHE A 325 18.90 0.30 6.25
CA PHE A 325 17.51 0.68 5.99
C PHE A 325 16.55 -0.46 6.33
N THR A 326 15.40 -0.14 6.92
CA THR A 326 14.32 -1.11 7.16
C THR A 326 13.51 -1.34 5.89
N GLY A 327 12.68 -2.37 5.84
CA GLY A 327 11.83 -2.66 4.69
C GLY A 327 10.35 -2.43 5.00
N GLU A 328 9.54 -3.44 4.67
CA GLU A 328 8.09 -3.42 4.84
C GLU A 328 7.68 -3.67 6.30
N MET A 329 7.88 -2.67 7.17
CA MET A 329 7.55 -2.72 8.60
C MET A 329 6.71 -1.51 9.00
N ILE A 330 5.81 -1.71 9.97
CA ILE A 330 5.10 -0.63 10.65
C ILE A 330 5.51 -0.63 12.12
N TYR A 331 5.89 0.55 12.62
CA TYR A 331 6.32 0.73 14.00
C TYR A 331 5.41 1.71 14.76
N PRO A 332 5.26 1.57 16.09
CA PRO A 332 4.41 2.46 16.88
C PRO A 332 4.86 3.92 16.81
N TRP A 333 6.17 4.18 16.78
CA TRP A 333 6.73 5.54 16.72
C TRP A 333 6.40 6.27 15.41
N MET A 334 5.96 5.56 14.35
CA MET A 334 5.50 6.22 13.13
C MET A 334 4.25 7.08 13.39
N PHE A 335 3.44 6.69 14.37
CA PHE A 335 2.27 7.46 14.82
C PHE A 335 2.68 8.68 15.67
N ASP A 336 3.97 8.88 15.97
CA ASP A 336 4.46 10.13 16.56
C ASP A 336 5.11 11.02 15.49
N ASP A 337 5.90 10.43 14.57
CA ASP A 337 6.74 11.14 13.61
C ASP A 337 5.98 11.68 12.38
N TYR A 338 4.96 10.96 11.91
CA TYR A 338 4.11 11.37 10.79
C TYR A 338 2.96 12.25 11.31
N ALA A 339 2.88 13.49 10.83
CA ALA A 339 1.92 14.49 11.32
C ALA A 339 0.46 14.03 11.19
N TYR A 340 0.12 13.33 10.11
CA TYR A 340 -1.24 12.93 9.79
C TYR A 340 -1.54 11.47 10.18
N LEU A 341 -0.55 10.72 10.68
CA LEU A 341 -0.81 9.48 11.44
C LEU A 341 -0.99 9.76 12.93
N ARG A 342 -0.35 10.80 13.49
CA ARG A 342 -0.48 11.19 14.90
C ARG A 342 -1.89 11.34 15.46
N PRO A 343 -2.89 11.85 14.71
CA PRO A 343 -4.25 11.93 15.24
C PRO A 343 -5.04 10.61 15.16
N LEU A 344 -4.45 9.52 14.64
CA LEU A 344 -5.12 8.25 14.31
C LEU A 344 -4.90 7.13 15.33
#